data_AF-A0A7C7P761-F1
#
_entry.id   AF-A0A7C7P761-F1
#
_cell.length_a   1.000
_cell.length_b   1.000
_cell.length_c   1.000
_cell.angle_alpha   90.00
_cell.angle_beta   90.00
_cell.angle_gamma   90.00
#
_symmetry.space_group_name_H-M   'P 1'
#
loop_
_entity.id
_entity.type
_entity.pdbx_description
1 polymer ?
#
loop_
_entity_poly.entity_id
_entity_poly.type
_entity_poly.pdbx_seq_one_letter_code
_entity_poly.pdbx_strand_id
1 'polypeptide(L)'
;MNEKHLYTLLSVVKNNGDVKRLIREGLDYKEISKLTSHSISNGFILYDNDNVSLSEMGEKLFIDLDNKLKITDKSKWIEKENDSRITKMDKDFIFLPNQNELHF
;
A
#
# COMPACT_ATOMS: atom_id res chain seq x y z
N MET A 1 4.42 5.18 -16.29
CA MET A 1 4.68 5.30 -14.84
C MET A 1 3.34 5.47 -14.15
N ASN A 2 3.01 4.67 -13.13
CA ASN A 2 1.73 4.81 -12.42
C ASN A 2 1.86 5.93 -11.38
N GLU A 3 1.07 7.00 -11.52
CA GLU A 3 1.07 8.15 -10.60
C GLU A 3 0.79 7.75 -9.15
N LYS A 4 -0.08 6.75 -8.94
CA LYS A 4 -0.37 6.22 -7.61
C LYS A 4 0.86 5.57 -6.98
N HIS A 5 1.62 4.79 -7.75
CA HIS A 5 2.83 4.14 -7.26
C HIS A 5 3.91 5.16 -6.93
N LEU A 6 4.06 6.19 -7.76
CA LEU A 6 4.99 7.28 -7.50
C LEU A 6 4.60 8.05 -6.23
N TYR A 7 3.32 8.40 -6.07
CA TYR A 7 2.83 9.03 -4.85
C TYR A 7 3.10 8.18 -3.61
N THR A 8 2.80 6.88 -3.67
CA THR A 8 3.08 5.96 -2.55
C THR A 8 4.56 5.90 -2.22
N LEU A 9 5.45 5.87 -3.22
CA LEU A 9 6.90 5.89 -3.01
C LEU A 9 7.34 7.19 -2.34
N LEU A 10 6.91 8.35 -2.85
CA LEU A 10 7.26 9.65 -2.29
C LEU A 10 6.71 9.80 -0.85
N SER A 11 5.51 9.27 -0.58
CA SER A 11 4.92 9.21 0.76
C SER A 11 5.75 8.35 1.73
N VAL A 12 6.27 7.22 1.25
CA VAL A 12 7.15 6.34 2.02
C VAL A 12 8.45 7.07 2.36
N VAL A 13 9.09 7.71 1.38
CA VAL A 13 10.33 8.47 1.62
C VAL A 13 10.10 9.64 2.57
N LYS A 14 9.05 10.44 2.36
CA LYS A 14 8.73 11.61 3.19
C LYS A 14 8.51 11.28 4.67
N ASN A 15 7.86 10.16 4.94
CA ASN A 15 7.47 9.77 6.29
C ASN A 15 8.40 8.73 6.92
N ASN A 16 9.53 8.40 6.28
CA ASN A 16 10.37 7.26 6.64
C ASN A 16 9.55 5.97 6.85
N GLY A 17 8.59 5.74 5.95
CA GLY A 17 7.59 4.69 6.03
C GLY A 17 8.10 3.32 5.56
N ASP A 18 7.25 2.30 5.73
CA ASP A 18 7.55 0.94 5.28
C ASP A 18 7.21 0.75 3.79
N VAL A 19 8.19 0.23 3.03
CA VAL A 19 8.08 -0.16 1.62
C VAL A 19 6.99 -1.20 1.39
N LYS A 20 6.55 -1.96 2.40
CA LYS A 20 5.38 -2.86 2.33
C LYS A 20 4.11 -2.18 1.82
N ARG A 21 3.98 -0.85 1.95
CA ARG A 21 2.87 -0.10 1.32
C ARG A 21 2.85 -0.24 -0.21
N LEU A 22 4.03 -0.25 -0.86
CA LEU A 22 4.15 -0.46 -2.31
C LEU A 22 3.84 -1.92 -2.69
N ILE A 23 4.22 -2.87 -1.84
CA ILE A 23 3.92 -4.30 -2.04
C ILE A 23 2.41 -4.55 -2.00
N ARG A 24 1.69 -3.90 -1.07
CA ARG A 24 0.22 -3.97 -1.00
C ARG A 24 -0.48 -3.40 -2.24
N GLU A 25 0.18 -2.50 -2.96
CA GLU A 25 -0.27 -1.97 -4.25
C GLU A 25 0.05 -2.90 -5.44
N GLY A 26 0.63 -4.07 -5.18
CA GLY A 26 0.91 -5.10 -6.17
C GLY A 26 2.28 -5.00 -6.83
N LEU A 27 3.17 -4.14 -6.33
CA LEU A 27 4.54 -4.01 -6.84
C LEU A 27 5.46 -5.10 -6.29
N ASP A 28 6.30 -5.66 -7.17
CA ASP A 28 7.41 -6.50 -6.75
C ASP A 28 8.64 -5.66 -6.32
N TYR A 29 9.60 -6.30 -5.64
CA TYR A 29 10.83 -5.60 -5.19
C TYR A 29 11.68 -5.06 -6.35
N LYS A 30 11.64 -5.69 -7.53
CA LYS A 30 12.39 -5.26 -8.71
C LYS A 30 11.79 -4.00 -9.31
N GLU A 31 10.46 -3.89 -9.34
CA GLU A 31 9.70 -2.72 -9.75
C GLU A 31 9.87 -1.57 -8.78
N ILE A 32 9.85 -1.85 -7.47
CA ILE A 32 10.16 -0.85 -6.44
C ILE A 32 11.57 -0.30 -6.65
N SER A 33 12.56 -1.18 -6.83
CA SER A 33 13.95 -0.76 -7.11
C SER A 33 14.03 0.13 -8.36
N LYS A 34 13.40 -0.28 -9.46
CA LYS A 34 13.34 0.54 -10.69
C LYS A 34 12.67 1.89 -10.46
N LEU A 35 11.57 1.94 -9.72
CA LEU A 35 10.83 3.16 -9.42
C LEU A 35 11.67 4.11 -8.57
N THR A 36 12.37 3.58 -7.56
CA THR A 36 13.30 4.34 -6.72
C THR A 36 14.46 4.89 -7.54
N SER A 37 15.13 4.05 -8.33
CA SER A 37 16.23 4.50 -9.20
C SER A 37 15.77 5.59 -10.18
N HIS A 38 14.59 5.43 -10.79
CA HIS A 38 14.02 6.43 -11.67
C HIS A 38 13.74 7.75 -10.94
N SER A 39 13.21 7.67 -9.71
CA SER A 39 12.90 8.85 -8.89
C SER A 39 14.16 9.59 -8.44
N ILE A 40 15.26 8.87 -8.18
CA ILE A 40 16.58 9.45 -7.92
C ILE A 40 17.13 10.11 -9.19
N SER A 41 17.08 9.42 -10.34
CA SER A 41 17.57 9.96 -11.62
C SER A 41 16.83 11.22 -12.08
N ASN A 42 15.53 11.32 -11.78
CA ASN A 42 14.73 12.52 -12.05
C ASN A 42 14.90 13.62 -11.00
N GLY A 43 15.71 13.41 -9.96
CA GLY A 43 15.96 14.39 -8.92
C GLY A 43 14.77 14.61 -7.98
N PHE A 44 13.84 13.66 -7.86
CA PHE A 44 12.74 13.73 -6.89
C PHE A 44 13.16 13.27 -5.49
N ILE A 45 14.11 12.34 -5.44
CA ILE A 45 14.68 11.79 -4.21
C ILE A 45 16.16 12.15 -4.16
N LEU A 46 16.61 12.65 -3.01
CA LEU A 46 18.00 12.87 -2.67
C LEU A 46 18.49 11.70 -1.83
N TYR A 47 19.68 11.20 -2.15
CA TYR A 47 20.40 10.22 -1.36
C TYR A 47 21.67 10.89 -0.85
N ASP A 48 21.73 11.18 0.45
CA ASP A 48 22.90 11.78 1.09
C ASP A 48 23.22 11.06 2.41
N ASN A 49 24.45 10.59 2.56
CA ASN A 49 24.96 9.95 3.79
C ASN A 49 24.00 8.91 4.39
N ASP A 50 23.56 7.96 3.56
CA ASP A 50 22.59 6.90 3.90
C ASP A 50 21.19 7.38 4.32
N ASN A 51 20.91 8.66 4.15
CA ASN A 51 19.57 9.23 4.29
C ASN A 51 18.91 9.41 2.92
N VAL A 52 17.67 8.95 2.84
CA VAL A 52 16.79 9.15 1.68
C VAL A 52 15.83 10.28 2.04
N SER A 53 15.83 11.37 1.29
CA SER A 53 14.91 12.49 1.49
C SER A 53 14.30 12.96 0.18
N LEU A 54 13.20 13.70 0.26
CA LEU A 54 12.63 14.34 -0.92
C LEU A 54 13.41 15.61 -1.26
N SER A 55 13.64 15.83 -2.55
CA SER A 55 14.11 17.14 -3.04
C SER A 55 12.97 18.16 -3.00
N GLU A 56 13.27 19.44 -3.21
CA GLU A 56 12.23 20.47 -3.37
C GLU A 56 11.28 20.15 -4.54
N MET A 57 11.81 19.56 -5.62
CA MET A 57 11.02 19.12 -6.76
C MET A 57 10.15 17.91 -6.41
N GLY A 58 10.69 16.95 -5.66
CA GLY A 58 9.95 15.80 -5.15
C GLY A 58 8.84 16.20 -4.19
N GLU A 59 9.05 17.22 -3.36
CA GLU A 59 8.06 17.74 -2.42
C GLU A 59 6.90 18.44 -3.16
N LYS A 60 7.20 19.26 -4.17
CA LYS A 60 6.18 19.86 -5.04
C LYS A 60 5.36 18.80 -5.76
N LEU A 61 6.04 17.83 -6.37
CA LEU A 61 5.39 16.72 -7.06
C LEU A 61 4.53 15.87 -6.11
N PHE A 62 5.01 15.65 -4.88
CA PHE A 62 4.25 14.96 -3.85
C PHE A 62 2.96 15.73 -3.52
N ILE A 63 3.02 17.05 -3.34
CA ILE A 63 1.84 17.88 -3.06
C ILE A 63 0.87 17.87 -4.24
N ASP A 64 1.37 17.96 -5.48
CA ASP A 64 0.53 17.92 -6.68
C ASP A 64 -0.18 16.58 -6.82
N LEU A 65 0.54 15.48 -6.59
CA LEU A 65 -0.03 14.13 -6.58
C LEU A 65 -0.98 13.94 -5.40
N ASP A 66 -0.67 14.47 -4.22
CA ASP A 66 -1.53 14.43 -3.05
C ASP A 66 -2.86 15.12 -3.35
N ASN A 67 -2.83 16.30 -3.96
CA ASN A 67 -4.03 17.03 -4.37
C ASN A 67 -4.81 16.30 -5.46
N LYS A 68 -4.12 15.71 -6.44
CA LYS A 68 -4.74 14.95 -7.54
C LYS A 68 -5.37 13.64 -7.06
N LEU A 69 -4.75 12.99 -6.09
CA LEU A 69 -5.14 11.67 -5.59
C LEU A 69 -5.96 11.73 -4.29
N LYS A 70 -6.05 12.89 -3.62
CA LYS A 70 -6.94 13.16 -2.48
C LYS A 70 -8.40 12.97 -2.90
N ILE A 71 -8.83 11.72 -2.76
CA ILE A 71 -10.17 11.22 -2.49
C ILE A 71 -11.27 11.88 -3.35
N THR A 72 -11.39 11.39 -4.58
CA THR A 72 -12.69 11.37 -5.28
C THR A 72 -13.58 10.20 -4.82
N ASP A 73 -13.05 9.23 -4.06
CA ASP A 73 -13.76 8.01 -3.68
C ASP A 73 -13.73 7.76 -2.17
N LYS A 74 -14.76 8.26 -1.48
CA LYS A 74 -14.97 8.13 -0.03
C LYS A 74 -15.11 6.67 0.45
N SER A 75 -15.34 5.72 -0.47
CA SER A 75 -15.48 4.30 -0.14
C SER A 75 -14.18 3.65 0.36
N LYS A 76 -13.03 4.30 0.12
CA LYS A 76 -11.70 3.83 0.53
C LYS A 76 -11.19 4.41 1.85
N TRP A 77 -12.00 5.24 2.53
CA TRP A 77 -11.62 5.79 3.84
C TRP A 77 -11.53 4.75 4.93
N ILE A 78 -12.30 3.67 4.78
CA ILE A 78 -12.33 2.55 5.72
C ILE A 78 -12.14 1.30 4.87
N GLU A 79 -10.98 0.65 5.00
CA GLU A 79 -10.81 -0.69 4.45
C GLU A 79 -11.80 -1.62 5.14
N LYS A 80 -12.60 -2.35 4.36
CA LYS A 80 -13.50 -3.37 4.91
C LYS A 80 -12.63 -4.48 5.50
N GLU A 81 -12.75 -4.70 6.80
CA GLU A 81 -12.15 -5.84 7.48
C GLU A 81 -12.78 -7.14 6.91
N ASN A 82 -12.01 -7.85 6.10
CA ASN A 82 -12.45 -9.12 5.51
C ASN A 82 -11.93 -10.34 6.30
N ASP A 83 -10.87 -10.18 7.09
CA ASP A 83 -10.23 -11.29 7.82
C ASP A 83 -11.15 -11.86 8.91
N SER A 84 -11.91 -10.99 9.58
CA SER A 84 -12.90 -11.38 10.60
C SER A 84 -14.29 -11.69 10.00
N ARG A 85 -14.43 -11.68 8.67
CA ARG A 85 -15.73 -11.82 8.04
C ARG A 85 -16.19 -13.28 8.06
N ILE A 86 -17.19 -13.56 8.90
CA ILE A 86 -17.85 -14.87 8.92
C ILE A 86 -18.54 -15.11 7.58
N THR A 87 -18.27 -16.28 6.99
CA THR A 87 -18.94 -16.70 5.75
C THR A 87 -20.42 -16.90 6.02
N LYS A 88 -21.28 -16.31 5.19
CA LYS A 88 -22.73 -16.46 5.34
C LYS A 88 -23.10 -17.94 5.11
N MET A 89 -23.61 -18.60 6.14
CA MET A 89 -24.16 -19.96 6.03
C MET A 89 -25.53 -19.91 5.36
N ASP A 90 -25.86 -20.95 4.59
CA ASP A 90 -27.19 -21.13 4.03
C ASP A 90 -28.20 -21.42 5.15
N LYS A 91 -29.48 -21.11 4.95
CA LYS A 91 -30.54 -21.40 5.91
C LYS A 91 -30.71 -22.90 6.14
N ASP A 92 -30.36 -23.69 5.15
CA ASP A 92 -30.48 -25.16 5.18
C ASP A 92 -29.16 -25.83 5.62
N PHE A 93 -28.20 -25.07 6.14
CA PHE A 93 -26.94 -25.62 6.62
C PHE A 93 -27.15 -26.42 7.92
N ILE A 94 -26.95 -27.73 7.84
CA ILE A 94 -26.94 -28.63 8.99
C ILE A 94 -25.48 -28.93 9.34
N PHE A 95 -25.03 -28.46 10.52
CA PHE A 95 -23.73 -28.81 11.06
C PHE A 95 -23.80 -30.17 11.75
N LEU A 96 -23.03 -31.15 11.25
CA LEU A 96 -22.87 -32.45 11.90
C LEU A 96 -21.46 -32.55 12.48
N PRO A 97 -21.30 -32.61 13.82
CA PRO A 97 -19.97 -32.73 14.42
C PRO A 97 -19.32 -34.06 14.05
N ASN A 98 -18.01 -34.04 13.83
CA ASN A 98 -17.25 -35.23 13.51
C ASN A 98 -17.21 -36.15 14.75
N GLN A 99 -17.70 -37.38 14.60
CA GLN A 99 -17.79 -38.33 15.73
C GLN A 99 -16.43 -38.65 16.34
N ASN A 100 -15.33 -38.46 15.60
CA ASN A 100 -13.96 -38.70 16.03
C ASN A 100 -13.34 -37.55 16.84
N GLU A 101 -14.02 -36.41 16.99
CA GLU A 101 -13.55 -35.25 17.76
C GLU A 101 -14.25 -35.13 19.12
N LEU A 102 -15.18 -36.05 19.43
CA LEU A 102 -15.84 -36.15 20.71
C LEU A 102 -14.91 -36.81 21.74
N HIS A 103 -14.05 -36.00 22.36
CA HIS A 103 -13.38 -36.39 23.59
C HIS A 103 -14.35 -36.22 24.76
N PHE A 104 -14.79 -37.33 25.36
CA PHE A 104 -15.52 -37.37 26.64
C PHE A 104 -14.55 -37.47 27.81
#